data_AF-A0A1V2QC94-F1
#
_entry.id   AF-A0A1V2QC94-F1
#
_cell.length_a   1.000
_cell.length_b   1.000
_cell.length_c   1.000
_cell.angle_alpha   90.00
_cell.angle_beta   90.00
_cell.angle_gamma   90.00
#
_symmetry.space_group_name_H-M   'P 1'
#
loop_
_entity.id
_entity.type
_entity.pdbx_description
1 polymer ?
#
loop_
_entity_poly.entity_id
_entity_poly.type
_entity_poly.pdbx_seq_one_letter_code
_entity_poly.pdbx_strand_id
1 'polypeptide(L)'
;MARLRLLLALYLPALYALTLLNTPTEVLAAVTAVALVVLLLTATPVVQAAPAWVRSLSIREKSLRAAFLRLRDPDAAGRPRPRAPGLGLSS
;
A
#
# COMPACT_ATOMS: atom_id res chain seq x y z
N MET A 1 -14.55 -12.04 2.86
CA MET A 1 -14.86 -13.48 2.68
C MET A 1 -13.64 -14.32 2.27
N ALA A 2 -12.80 -13.89 1.32
CA ALA A 2 -11.61 -14.64 0.89
C ALA A 2 -10.61 -14.94 2.03
N ARG A 3 -10.37 -13.97 2.91
CA ARG A 3 -9.46 -14.13 4.07
C ARG A 3 -9.93 -15.21 5.06
N LEU A 4 -11.23 -15.25 5.36
CA LEU A 4 -11.83 -16.27 6.22
C LEU A 4 -11.73 -17.67 5.59
N ARG A 5 -11.98 -17.78 4.27
CA ARG A 5 -11.80 -19.04 3.52
C ARG A 5 -10.35 -19.52 3.52
N LEU A 6 -9.38 -18.61 3.33
CA LEU A 6 -7.96 -18.95 3.39
C LEU A 6 -7.54 -19.40 4.79
N LEU A 7 -8.01 -18.71 5.84
CA LEU A 7 -7.74 -19.12 7.22
C LEU A 7 -8.32 -20.51 7.52
N LEU A 8 -9.56 -20.78 7.12
CA LEU A 8 -10.18 -22.09 7.29
C LEU A 8 -9.46 -23.19 6.49
N ALA A 9 -9.09 -22.91 5.24
CA ALA A 9 -8.37 -23.83 4.37
C ALA A 9 -6.97 -24.16 4.89
N LEU A 10 -6.33 -23.26 5.65
CA LEU A 10 -5.04 -23.51 6.29
C LEU A 10 -5.19 -24.20 7.65
N TYR A 11 -6.23 -23.84 8.41
CA TYR A 11 -6.45 -24.31 9.79
C TYR A 11 -6.87 -25.78 9.85
N LEU A 12 -7.78 -26.22 8.97
CA LEU A 12 -8.25 -27.61 8.91
C LEU A 12 -7.12 -28.64 8.67
N PRO A 13 -6.26 -28.50 7.64
CA PRO A 13 -5.17 -29.44 7.42
C PRO A 13 -4.10 -29.33 8.49
N ALA A 14 -3.87 -28.15 9.09
CA ALA A 14 -2.92 -28.00 10.19
C ALA A 14 -3.36 -28.78 11.44
N LEU A 15 -4.64 -28.71 11.80
CA LEU A 15 -5.19 -29.51 12.90
C LEU A 15 -5.11 -31.01 12.60
N TYR A 16 -5.44 -31.43 11.38
CA TYR A 16 -5.34 -32.82 10.98
C TYR A 16 -3.90 -33.33 11.04
N ALA A 17 -2.94 -32.57 10.50
CA ALA A 17 -1.53 -32.91 10.57
C ALA A 17 -1.04 -33.07 12.01
N LEU A 18 -1.49 -32.21 12.94
CA LEU A 18 -1.16 -32.30 14.36
C LEU A 18 -1.56 -33.65 14.99
N THR A 19 -2.67 -34.26 14.53
CA THR A 19 -3.10 -35.59 14.99
C THR A 19 -2.27 -36.75 14.42
N LEU A 20 -1.53 -36.50 13.34
CA LEU A 20 -0.67 -37.50 12.70
C LEU A 20 0.77 -37.49 13.25
N LEU A 21 1.14 -36.50 14.07
CA LEU A 21 2.47 -36.40 14.66
C LEU A 21 2.69 -37.54 15.67
N ASN A 22 3.47 -38.53 15.26
CA ASN A 22 3.85 -39.67 16.09
C ASN A 22 5.37 -39.77 16.27
N THR A 23 6.14 -39.03 15.46
CA THR A 23 7.60 -39.07 15.46
C THR A 23 8.22 -37.69 15.75
N PRO A 24 9.42 -37.64 16.37
CA PRO A 24 10.09 -36.37 16.68
C PRO A 24 10.43 -35.54 15.42
N THR A 25 10.62 -36.21 14.28
CA THR A 25 10.84 -35.57 12.97
C THR A 25 9.62 -34.80 12.48
N GLU A 26 8.40 -35.32 12.71
CA GLU A 26 7.17 -34.66 12.32
C GLU A 26 6.89 -33.43 13.20
N VAL A 27 7.25 -33.50 14.49
CA VAL A 27 7.19 -32.35 15.40
C VAL A 27 8.09 -31.22 14.87
N LEU A 28 9.32 -31.55 14.46
CA LEU A 28 10.24 -30.56 13.92
C LEU A 28 9.72 -29.96 12.59
N ALA A 29 9.13 -30.78 11.72
CA ALA A 29 8.49 -30.32 10.49
C ALA A 29 7.29 -29.39 10.76
N ALA A 30 6.46 -29.70 11.77
CA ALA A 30 5.36 -28.84 12.17
C ALA A 30 5.84 -27.49 12.73
N VAL A 31 6.87 -27.51 13.59
CA VAL A 31 7.45 -26.28 14.17
C VAL A 31 8.03 -25.38 13.06
N THR A 32 8.77 -25.96 12.11
CA THR A 32 9.34 -25.19 10.98
C THR A 32 8.24 -24.62 10.08
N ALA A 33 7.18 -25.39 9.79
CA ALA A 33 6.04 -24.89 9.02
C ALA A 33 5.33 -23.72 9.72
N VAL A 34 5.09 -23.81 11.02
CA VAL A 34 4.49 -22.71 11.82
C VAL A 34 5.40 -21.49 11.80
N ALA A 35 6.70 -21.66 12.00
CA ALA A 35 7.67 -20.56 11.96
C ALA A 35 7.67 -19.85 10.60
N LEU A 36 7.58 -20.59 9.49
CA LEU A 36 7.47 -20.02 8.15
C LEU A 36 6.17 -19.25 7.93
N VAL A 37 5.04 -19.78 8.40
CA VAL A 37 3.75 -19.08 8.31
C VAL A 37 3.78 -17.78 9.11
N VAL A 38 4.30 -17.81 10.34
CA VAL A 38 4.48 -16.60 11.16
C VAL A 38 5.43 -15.62 10.45
N LEU A 39 6.54 -16.09 9.89
CA LEU A 39 7.47 -15.26 9.14
C LEU A 39 6.78 -14.60 7.94
N LEU A 40 5.98 -15.34 7.15
CA LEU A 40 5.25 -14.79 6.01
C LEU A 40 4.16 -13.79 6.42
N LEU A 41 3.48 -14.04 7.55
CA LEU A 41 2.44 -13.15 8.07
C LEU A 41 3.02 -11.86 8.66
N THR A 42 4.19 -11.96 9.28
CA THR A 42 4.90 -10.83 9.90
C THR A 42 5.82 -10.10 8.92
N ALA A 43 6.22 -10.74 7.83
CA ALA A 43 6.93 -10.11 6.75
C ALA A 43 6.02 -9.02 6.18
N THR A 44 6.32 -7.78 6.56
CA THR A 44 5.73 -6.61 5.91
C THR A 44 6.00 -6.78 4.42
N PRO A 45 4.98 -6.66 3.54
CA PRO A 45 5.26 -6.62 2.12
C PRO A 45 6.30 -5.54 1.95
N VAL A 46 7.47 -5.91 1.41
CA VAL A 46 8.39 -4.93 0.86
C VAL A 46 7.59 -4.33 -0.28
N VAL A 47 6.80 -3.30 0.04
CA VAL A 47 6.33 -2.33 -0.92
C VAL A 47 7.65 -1.83 -1.46
N GLN A 48 8.06 -2.41 -2.60
CA GLN A 48 9.13 -1.90 -3.43
C GLN A 48 8.85 -0.42 -3.46
N ALA A 49 9.59 0.34 -2.65
CA ALA A 49 9.30 1.74 -2.43
C ALA A 49 9.58 2.32 -3.80
N ALA A 50 8.51 2.52 -4.59
CA ALA A 50 8.65 2.98 -5.95
C ALA A 50 9.54 4.21 -5.84
N PRO A 51 10.69 4.24 -6.54
CA PRO A 51 11.68 5.28 -6.34
C PRO A 51 10.98 6.62 -6.29
N ALA A 52 11.38 7.53 -5.37
CA ALA A 52 10.66 8.79 -5.16
C ALA A 52 10.37 9.54 -6.47
N TRP A 53 11.22 9.33 -7.48
CA TRP A 53 11.04 9.81 -8.85
C TRP A 53 9.76 9.30 -9.55
N VAL A 54 9.40 8.02 -9.42
CA VAL A 54 8.15 7.45 -9.96
C VAL A 54 6.93 8.13 -9.34
N ARG A 55 6.98 8.37 -8.02
CA ARG A 55 5.92 9.13 -7.34
C ARG A 55 5.84 10.56 -7.85
N SER A 56 6.98 11.23 -8.03
CA SER A 56 7.04 12.60 -8.57
C SER A 56 6.51 12.70 -10.00
N LEU A 57 6.83 11.73 -10.86
CA LEU A 57 6.33 11.64 -12.23
C LEU A 57 4.81 11.45 -12.23
N SER A 58 4.29 10.55 -11.40
CA SER A 58 2.85 10.32 -11.30
C SER A 58 2.07 11.57 -10.81
N ILE A 59 2.67 12.37 -9.92
CA ILE A 59 2.09 13.63 -9.45
C ILE A 59 2.13 14.67 -10.57
N ARG A 60 3.26 14.79 -11.28
CA ARG A 60 3.43 15.73 -12.40
C ARG A 60 2.48 15.42 -13.55
N GLU A 61 2.28 14.14 -13.85
CA GLU A 61 1.35 13.71 -14.90
C GLU A 61 -0.10 14.00 -14.49
N LYS A 62 -0.47 13.77 -13.23
CA LYS A 62 -1.77 14.15 -12.69
C LYS A 62 -1.97 15.66 -12.68
N SER A 63 -0.96 16.46 -12.34
CA SER A 63 -1.06 17.93 -12.35
C SER A 63 -1.21 18.47 -13.76
N LEU A 64 -0.49 17.91 -14.74
CA LEU A 64 -0.64 18.27 -16.15
C LEU A 64 -2.05 17.94 -16.64
N ARG A 65 -2.55 16.73 -16.38
CA ARG A 65 -3.94 16.35 -16.75
C ARG A 65 -4.98 17.23 -16.05
N ALA A 66 -4.76 17.59 -14.78
CA ALA A 66 -5.65 18.48 -14.01
C ALA A 66 -5.59 19.93 -14.50
N ALA A 67 -4.44 20.42 -14.97
CA ALA A 67 -4.32 21.73 -15.61
C ALA A 67 -5.24 21.84 -16.83
N PHE A 68 -5.39 20.75 -17.59
CA PHE A 68 -6.35 20.69 -18.70
C PHE A 68 -7.81 20.50 -18.27
N LEU A 69 -8.11 20.17 -17.00
CA LEU A 69 -9.42 19.69 -16.56
C LEU A 69 -10.23 20.65 -15.67
N ARG A 70 -10.05 21.97 -15.75
CA ARG A 70 -11.08 23.03 -15.44
C ARG A 70 -10.49 24.39 -15.12
N LEU A 71 -9.18 24.55 -15.01
CA LEU A 71 -8.57 25.88 -14.99
C LEU A 71 -8.25 26.26 -16.43
N ARG A 72 -9.30 26.66 -17.15
CA ARG A 72 -9.19 27.58 -18.29
C ARG A 72 -8.10 28.58 -17.91
N ASP A 73 -7.01 28.55 -18.68
CA ASP A 73 -5.74 29.21 -18.36
C ASP A 73 -6.00 30.47 -17.52
N PRO A 74 -5.65 30.45 -16.22
CA PRO A 74 -5.96 31.57 -15.33
C PRO A 74 -5.27 32.85 -15.80
N ASP A 75 -4.23 32.72 -16.63
CA ASP A 75 -3.47 33.80 -17.24
C ASP A 75 -3.86 34.07 -18.71
N ALA A 76 -4.94 33.45 -19.21
CA ALA A 76 -5.45 33.76 -20.54
C ALA A 76 -5.73 35.27 -20.66
N ALA A 77 -5.24 35.87 -21.74
CA ALA A 77 -5.45 37.28 -22.05
C ALA A 77 -6.95 37.62 -21.97
N GLY A 78 -7.32 38.51 -21.03
CA GLY A 78 -8.71 38.90 -20.76
C GLY A 78 -9.24 38.49 -19.39
N ARG A 79 -8.50 37.71 -18.58
CA ARG A 79 -8.84 37.50 -17.17
C ARG A 79 -7.92 38.33 -16.26
N PRO A 80 -8.46 39.29 -15.48
CA PRO A 80 -7.65 40.00 -14.51
C PRO A 80 -7.08 39.01 -13.49
N ARG A 81 -5.74 38.99 -13.35
CA ARG A 81 -5.06 38.17 -12.35
C ARG A 81 -5.61 38.51 -10.96
N PRO A 82 -6.02 37.51 -10.15
CA PRO A 82 -6.35 37.75 -8.75
C PRO A 82 -5.14 38.39 -8.08
N ARG A 83 -5.28 39.61 -7.59
CA ARG A 83 -4.21 40.27 -6.83
C ARG A 83 -4.04 39.50 -5.53
N ALA A 84 -2.79 39.12 -5.22
CA ALA A 84 -2.45 38.59 -3.91
C ALA A 84 -2.98 39.55 -2.82
N PRO A 85 -3.48 39.04 -1.68
CA PRO A 85 -3.87 39.89 -0.56
C PRO A 85 -2.74 40.87 -0.27
N GLY A 86 -3.04 42.17 -0.36
CA GLY A 86 -2.06 43.20 -0.07
C GLY A 86 -1.55 42.98 1.35
N LEU A 87 -0.23 42.89 1.50
CA LEU A 87 0.43 42.85 2.79
C LEU A 87 0.13 44.19 3.46
N GLY A 88 -0.97 44.23 4.22
CA GLY A 88 -1.39 45.40 4.97
C GLY A 88 -0.28 45.69 5.98
N LEU A 89 0.52 46.71 5.69
CA LEU A 89 1.45 47.28 6.64
C LEU A 89 0.58 47.90 7.75
N SER A 90 0.39 47.16 8.85
CA SER A 90 -0.16 47.72 10.08
C SER A 90 0.89 48.64 10.69
N SER A 91 0.61 49.95 10.65
CA SER A 91 1.23 50.98 11.48
C SER A 91 1.04 50.69 12.97
#